data_AF-A0A2N5GCH3-F1
#
_entry.id   AF-A0A2N5GCH3-F1
#
_cell.length_a   1.000
_cell.length_b   1.000
_cell.length_c   1.000
_cell.angle_alpha   90.00
_cell.angle_beta   90.00
_cell.angle_gamma   90.00
#
_symmetry.space_group_name_H-M   'P 1'
#
loop_
_entity.id
_entity.type
_entity.pdbx_description
1 polymer ?
#
loop_
_entity_poly.entity_id
_entity_poly.type
_entity_poly.pdbx_seq_one_letter_code
_entity_poly.pdbx_strand_id
1 'polypeptide(L)'
;MLMVQSGLSILLLFTAFRFLSAQSHARKPYGKAIFNLLFLLSSIPLMYVVYGEYSGHISDAKIEVGIGFLLTWLVTGLVFIIGMVKYYRNRIR
;
A
#
# COMPACT_ATOMS: atom_id res chain seq x y z
N MET A 1 18.78 -6.79 -1.65
CA MET A 1 18.37 -5.65 -2.53
C MET A 1 16.85 -5.47 -2.48
N LEU A 2 16.10 -6.56 -2.27
CA LEU A 2 14.63 -6.52 -2.15
C LEU A 2 14.19 -5.80 -0.89
N MET A 3 14.95 -5.87 0.22
CA MET A 3 14.73 -5.05 1.42
C MET A 3 14.53 -3.55 1.14
N VAL A 4 15.39 -2.96 0.29
CA VAL A 4 15.30 -1.53 -0.06
C VAL A 4 14.06 -1.27 -0.91
N GLN A 5 13.77 -2.15 -1.87
CA GLN A 5 12.59 -2.05 -2.75
C GLN A 5 11.28 -2.21 -1.98
N SER A 6 11.24 -3.13 -1.01
CA SER A 6 10.12 -3.33 -0.09
C SER A 6 9.94 -2.11 0.80
N GLY A 7 11.02 -1.56 1.36
CA GLY A 7 10.96 -0.32 2.14
C GLY A 7 10.36 0.85 1.35
N LEU A 8 10.82 1.06 0.11
CA LEU A 8 10.27 2.09 -0.79
C LEU A 8 8.80 1.84 -1.12
N SER A 9 8.41 0.57 -1.37
CA SER A 9 7.03 0.21 -1.67
C SER A 9 6.09 0.43 -0.48
N ILE A 10 6.54 0.14 0.74
CA ILE A 10 5.80 0.44 1.98
C ILE A 10 5.61 1.95 2.14
N LEU A 11 6.67 2.75 1.90
CA LEU A 11 6.60 4.21 1.96
C LEU A 11 5.62 4.78 0.92
N LEU A 12 5.62 4.23 -0.29
CA LEU A 12 4.70 4.63 -1.36
C LEU A 12 3.24 4.32 -0.97
N LEU A 13 2.99 3.09 -0.50
CA LEU A 13 1.69 2.64 -0.02
C LEU A 13 1.21 3.53 1.12
N PHE A 14 2.08 3.83 2.10
CA PHE A 14 1.77 4.69 3.23
C PHE A 14 1.39 6.10 2.77
N THR A 15 2.16 6.68 1.85
CA THR A 15 1.88 8.00 1.29
C THR A 15 0.54 8.03 0.54
N ALA A 16 0.24 7.00 -0.24
CA ALA A 16 -1.03 6.87 -0.96
C ALA A 16 -2.24 6.80 0.00
N PHE A 17 -2.14 5.99 1.06
CA PHE A 17 -3.19 5.92 2.09
C PHE A 17 -3.34 7.23 2.87
N ARG A 18 -2.23 7.92 3.19
CA ARG A 18 -2.27 9.24 3.84
C ARG A 18 -2.93 10.28 2.94
N PHE A 19 -2.62 10.28 1.65
CA PHE A 19 -3.24 11.16 0.66
C PHE A 19 -4.76 10.92 0.57
N LEU A 20 -5.17 9.65 0.41
CA LEU A 20 -6.60 9.29 0.39
C LEU A 20 -7.31 9.67 1.70
N SER A 21 -6.66 9.44 2.85
CA SER A 21 -7.23 9.83 4.15
C SER A 21 -7.34 11.35 4.32
N ALA A 22 -6.41 12.13 3.78
CA ALA A 22 -6.47 13.60 3.82
C ALA A 22 -7.61 14.13 2.94
N GLN A 23 -7.82 13.52 1.77
CA GLN A 23 -8.93 13.85 0.88
C GLN A 23 -10.29 13.40 1.42
N SER A 24 -10.28 12.36 2.25
CA SER A 24 -11.46 11.87 2.91
C SER A 24 -11.85 12.82 4.03
N HIS A 25 -12.77 13.75 3.74
CA HIS A 25 -13.55 14.53 4.71
C HIS A 25 -14.46 13.62 5.57
N ALA A 26 -13.93 12.53 6.09
CA ALA A 26 -14.60 11.68 7.05
C ALA A 26 -14.67 12.46 8.37
N ARG A 27 -15.81 13.10 8.63
CA ARG A 27 -16.13 13.72 9.93
C ARG A 27 -16.09 12.73 11.11
N LYS A 28 -16.07 11.41 10.84
CA LYS A 28 -16.10 10.35 11.86
C LYS A 28 -14.73 9.71 12.08
N PRO A 29 -14.30 9.46 13.34
CA PRO A 29 -13.00 8.87 13.67
C PRO A 29 -12.82 7.45 13.09
N TYR A 30 -13.91 6.69 12.94
CA TYR A 30 -13.93 5.37 12.31
C TYR A 30 -13.41 5.36 10.87
N GLY A 31 -13.61 6.46 10.14
CA GLY A 31 -13.14 6.59 8.76
C GLY A 31 -11.62 6.67 8.65
N LYS A 32 -10.90 7.05 9.70
CA LYS A 32 -9.42 7.03 9.72
C LYS A 32 -8.89 5.64 10.09
N ALA A 33 -9.57 4.96 11.03
CA ALA A 33 -9.16 3.63 11.48
C ALA A 33 -9.24 2.59 10.35
N ILE A 34 -10.25 2.66 9.47
CA ILE A 34 -10.37 1.74 8.34
C ILE A 34 -9.21 1.86 7.35
N PHE A 35 -8.66 3.07 7.14
CA PHE A 35 -7.50 3.27 6.27
C PHE A 35 -6.23 2.65 6.85
N ASN A 36 -6.05 2.73 8.17
CA ASN A 36 -4.93 2.07 8.84
C ASN A 36 -5.05 0.54 8.75
N LEU A 37 -6.26 -0.02 8.90
CA LEU A 37 -6.50 -1.46 8.73
C LEU A 37 -6.23 -1.93 7.31
N LEU A 38 -6.69 -1.18 6.31
CA LEU A 38 -6.45 -1.47 4.89
C LEU A 38 -4.96 -1.40 4.55
N PHE A 39 -4.25 -0.41 5.11
CA PHE A 39 -2.80 -0.30 4.97
C PHE A 39 -2.09 -1.53 5.56
N LEU A 40 -2.47 -1.94 6.78
CA LEU A 40 -1.91 -3.13 7.43
C LEU A 40 -2.18 -4.41 6.63
N LEU A 41 -3.39 -4.58 6.10
CA LEU A 41 -3.69 -5.73 5.23
C LEU A 41 -2.83 -5.73 3.96
N SER A 42 -2.65 -4.54 3.38
CA SER A 42 -1.94 -4.37 2.10
C SER A 42 -0.41 -4.46 2.24
N SER A 43 0.12 -4.34 3.45
CA SER A 43 1.55 -4.53 3.73
C SER A 43 1.93 -5.99 3.97
N ILE A 44 0.96 -6.89 4.19
CA ILE A 44 1.20 -8.34 4.42
C ILE A 44 2.02 -8.98 3.29
N PRO A 45 1.72 -8.78 2.00
CA PRO A 45 2.50 -9.37 0.91
C PRO A 45 3.96 -8.91 0.92
N LEU A 46 4.22 -7.63 1.24
CA LEU A 46 5.56 -7.08 1.34
C LEU A 46 6.32 -7.62 2.55
N MET A 47 5.66 -7.78 3.69
CA MET A 47 6.26 -8.42 4.87
C MET A 47 6.67 -9.86 4.56
N TYR A 48 5.85 -10.60 3.83
CA TYR A 48 6.17 -11.96 3.40
C TYR A 48 7.42 -12.01 2.51
N VAL A 49 7.55 -11.08 1.57
CA VAL A 49 8.74 -10.94 0.72
C VAL A 49 10.00 -10.66 1.55
N VAL A 50 9.94 -9.71 2.50
CA VAL A 50 11.08 -9.38 3.36
C VAL A 50 11.46 -10.55 4.27
N TYR A 51 10.46 -11.24 4.82
CA TYR A 51 10.68 -12.43 5.66
C TYR A 51 11.33 -13.58 4.88
N GLY A 52 10.88 -13.81 3.64
CA GLY A 52 11.50 -14.78 2.74
C GLY A 52 12.97 -14.47 2.47
N GLU A 53 13.33 -13.19 2.26
CA GLU A 53 14.72 -12.75 2.00
C GLU A 53 15.59 -13.04 3.22
N TYR A 54 15.10 -12.70 4.41
CA TYR A 54 15.80 -12.93 5.66
C TYR A 54 15.99 -14.42 5.96
N SER A 55 15.01 -15.24 5.61
CA SER A 55 15.02 -16.69 5.90
C SER A 55 15.78 -17.51 4.83
N GLY A 56 16.39 -16.87 3.83
CA GLY A 56 17.16 -17.56 2.78
C GLY A 56 16.34 -18.37 1.77
N HIS A 57 15.01 -18.32 1.83
CA HIS A 57 14.11 -19.12 0.97
C HIS A 57 13.85 -18.50 -0.42
N ILE A 58 14.45 -17.34 -0.73
CA ILE A 58 14.18 -16.60 -1.99
C ILE A 58 14.79 -17.24 -3.24
N SER A 59 15.75 -18.16 -3.11
CA SER A 59 16.45 -18.73 -4.28
C SER A 59 15.49 -19.39 -5.27
N ASP A 60 14.43 -20.03 -4.76
CA ASP A 60 13.40 -20.72 -5.57
C ASP A 60 12.10 -19.90 -5.74
N ALA A 61 11.88 -18.86 -4.92
CA ALA A 61 10.61 -18.14 -4.82
C ALA A 61 10.53 -16.84 -5.66
N LYS A 62 11.34 -16.70 -6.73
CA LYS A 62 11.45 -15.44 -7.51
C LYS A 62 10.12 -14.94 -8.08
N ILE A 63 9.22 -15.85 -8.47
CA ILE A 63 7.89 -15.51 -9.01
C ILE A 63 6.97 -14.99 -7.89
N GLU A 64 7.00 -15.62 -6.73
CA GLU A 64 6.19 -15.23 -5.57
C GLU A 64 6.56 -13.84 -5.06
N VAL A 65 7.86 -13.53 -5.08
CA VAL A 65 8.37 -12.18 -4.78
C VAL A 65 7.79 -11.14 -5.75
N GLY A 66 7.85 -11.43 -7.06
CA GLY A 66 7.29 -10.55 -8.08
C GLY A 66 5.79 -10.31 -7.91
N ILE A 67 5.03 -11.36 -7.59
CA ILE A 67 3.58 -11.27 -7.33
C ILE A 67 3.29 -10.42 -6.09
N GLY A 68 4.09 -10.56 -5.02
CA GLY A 68 3.96 -9.73 -3.82
C GLY A 68 4.07 -8.24 -4.11
N PHE A 69 5.08 -7.83 -4.88
CA PHE A 69 5.22 -6.44 -5.31
C PHE A 69 4.08 -5.98 -6.23
N LEU A 70 3.70 -6.82 -7.20
CA LEU A 70 2.66 -6.48 -8.17
C LEU A 70 1.30 -6.24 -7.48
N LEU A 71 0.94 -7.09 -6.52
CA LEU A 71 -0.27 -6.92 -5.71
C LEU A 71 -0.25 -5.61 -4.92
N THR A 72 0.86 -5.31 -4.23
CA THR A 72 0.98 -4.05 -3.49
C THR A 72 0.88 -2.84 -4.41
N TRP A 73 1.55 -2.86 -5.56
CA TRP A 73 1.50 -1.75 -6.50
C TRP A 73 0.11 -1.56 -7.11
N LEU A 74 -0.61 -2.65 -7.38
CA LEU A 74 -1.99 -2.61 -7.84
C LEU A 74 -2.90 -1.93 -6.79
N VAL A 75 -2.79 -2.34 -5.53
CA VAL A 75 -3.53 -1.70 -4.42
C VAL A 75 -3.14 -0.23 -4.27
N THR A 76 -1.85 0.08 -4.35
CA THR A 76 -1.35 1.47 -4.25
C THR A 76 -1.92 2.34 -5.36
N GLY A 77 -1.91 1.84 -6.59
CA GLY A 77 -2.50 2.51 -7.75
C GLY A 77 -4.00 2.76 -7.58
N LEU A 78 -4.76 1.74 -7.13
CA LEU A 78 -6.19 1.89 -6.85
C LEU A 78 -6.46 2.95 -5.78
N VAL A 79 -5.76 2.89 -4.65
CA VAL A 79 -5.88 3.86 -3.55
C VAL A 79 -5.59 5.28 -4.04
N PHE A 80 -4.56 5.44 -4.88
CA PHE A 80 -4.18 6.72 -5.46
C PHE A 80 -5.22 7.24 -6.45
N ILE A 81 -5.75 6.40 -7.34
CA ILE A 81 -6.82 6.75 -8.29
C ILE A 81 -8.07 7.18 -7.53
N ILE A 82 -8.50 6.42 -6.52
CA ILE A 82 -9.65 6.78 -5.67
C ILE A 82 -9.40 8.13 -4.98
N GLY A 83 -8.17 8.35 -4.49
CA GLY A 83 -7.74 9.62 -3.90
C GLY A 83 -7.86 10.79 -4.88
N MET A 84 -7.37 10.62 -6.11
CA MET A 84 -7.49 11.60 -7.19
C MET A 84 -8.94 11.90 -7.54
N VAL A 85 -9.77 10.88 -7.77
CA VAL A 85 -11.20 11.06 -8.08
C VAL A 85 -11.89 11.87 -6.98
N LYS A 86 -11.57 11.57 -5.72
CA LYS A 86 -12.10 12.30 -4.57
C LYS A 86 -11.57 13.74 -4.49
N TYR A 87 -10.31 13.97 -4.86
CA TYR A 87 -9.71 15.30 -4.95
C TYR A 87 -10.43 16.17 -5.97
N TYR A 88 -10.59 15.68 -7.20
CA TYR A 88 -11.30 16.40 -8.26
C TYR A 88 -12.75 16.70 -7.86
N ARG A 89 -13.47 15.71 -7.31
CA ARG A 89 -14.85 15.91 -6.85
C ARG A 89 -14.97 16.97 -5.75
N ASN A 90 -13.98 17.07 -4.86
CA ASN A 90 -14.00 18.04 -3.76
C ASN A 90 -13.53 19.45 -4.19
N ARG A 91 -12.94 19.59 -5.38
CA ARG A 91 -12.50 20.87 -5.96
C ARG A 91 -13.56 21.50 -6.88
N ILE A 92 -14.45 20.69 -7.44
CA ILE A 92 -15.55 21.12 -8.33
C ILE A 92 -16.78 21.58 -7.52
N ARG A 93 -16.88 21.15 -6.25
CA ARG A 93 -17.85 21.66 -5.26
C ARG A 93 -17.32 22.89 -4.56
#